data_AF-A0A1I5HFC0-F1
#
_entry.id   AF-A0A1I5HFC0-F1
#
_cell.length_a   1.000
_cell.length_b   1.000
_cell.length_c   1.000
_cell.angle_alpha   90.00
_cell.angle_beta   90.00
_cell.angle_gamma   90.00
#
_symmetry.space_group_name_H-M   'P 1'
#
loop_
_entity.id
_entity.type
_entity.pdbx_description
1 polymer ?
#
loop_
_entity_poly.entity_id
_entity_poly.type
_entity_poly.pdbx_seq_one_letter_code
_entity_poly.pdbx_strand_id
1 'polypeptide(L)'
;MKVTQIVLLSILATGSALAADDTDTEQNVYASQLCHIVSGEKKVASADQYVEQMKSSVASSQSSSAMNQPEFDEESAREVASAWLQLGDDERAKLRVNEQQCEQAVMAQFQQED
;
A
#
# COMPACT_ATOMS: atom_id res chain seq x y z
N MET A 1 -10.13 -2.00 47.19
CA MET A 1 -8.73 -1.80 46.77
C MET A 1 -8.46 -2.65 45.55
N LYS A 2 -8.07 -1.97 44.46
CA LYS A 2 -7.28 -2.36 43.27
C LYS A 2 -6.51 -3.70 43.34
N VAL A 3 -6.70 -4.60 42.36
CA VAL A 3 -5.69 -5.48 41.71
C VAL A 3 -6.29 -6.00 40.37
N THR A 4 -6.07 -5.32 39.22
CA THR A 4 -5.19 -5.71 38.07
C THR A 4 -5.50 -7.06 37.41
N GLN A 5 -6.00 -7.07 36.15
CA GLN A 5 -5.26 -7.37 34.89
C GLN A 5 -4.56 -8.75 34.93
N ILE A 6 -4.82 -9.68 34.01
CA ILE A 6 -4.19 -9.75 32.67
C ILE A 6 -5.10 -10.61 31.78
N VAL A 7 -5.60 -10.03 30.69
CA VAL A 7 -6.18 -10.78 29.58
C VAL A 7 -5.01 -11.37 28.80
N LEU A 8 -4.91 -12.69 28.80
CA LEU A 8 -4.01 -13.44 27.94
C LEU A 8 -4.41 -13.16 26.48
N LEU A 9 -3.65 -12.29 25.82
CA LEU A 9 -3.66 -12.18 24.36
C LEU A 9 -3.12 -13.50 23.80
N SER A 10 -4.05 -14.32 23.33
CA SER A 10 -3.79 -15.48 22.49
C SER A 10 -3.06 -15.00 21.25
N ILE A 11 -1.74 -15.24 21.21
CA ILE A 11 -0.94 -15.11 19.99
C ILE A 11 -1.44 -16.20 19.06
N LEU A 12 -2.37 -15.85 18.18
CA LEU A 12 -2.61 -16.62 16.97
C LEU A 12 -1.35 -16.43 16.12
N ALA A 13 -0.47 -17.42 16.22
CA ALA A 13 0.50 -17.70 15.19
C ALA A 13 -0.28 -18.18 13.96
N THR A 14 -0.86 -17.25 13.20
CA THR A 14 -1.15 -17.47 11.79
C THR A 14 0.18 -17.37 11.07
N GLY A 15 0.89 -18.50 11.06
CA GLY A 15 1.81 -18.81 9.98
C GLY A 15 0.97 -18.95 8.73
N SER A 16 0.60 -17.84 8.13
CA SER A 16 -0.02 -17.81 6.83
C SER A 16 1.08 -18.18 5.85
N ALA A 17 1.11 -19.46 5.49
CA ALA A 17 1.62 -19.89 4.21
C ALA A 17 0.68 -19.28 3.15
N LEU A 18 0.82 -17.97 2.92
CA LEU A 18 0.10 -17.29 1.85
C LEU A 18 0.76 -17.76 0.56
N ALA A 19 -0.02 -18.46 -0.25
CA ALA A 19 0.23 -18.51 -1.67
C ALA A 19 0.45 -17.06 -2.10
N ALA A 20 1.66 -16.74 -2.55
CA ALA A 20 1.96 -15.51 -3.26
C ALA A 20 1.19 -15.58 -4.58
N ASP A 21 -0.09 -15.29 -4.51
CA ASP A 21 -0.99 -15.12 -5.65
C ASP A 21 -0.57 -13.81 -6.30
N ASP A 22 -0.47 -13.77 -7.64
CA ASP A 22 0.10 -12.65 -8.40
C ASP A 22 -0.45 -11.27 -7.98
N THR A 23 -1.66 -11.22 -7.40
CA THR A 23 -2.30 -10.07 -6.77
C THR A 23 -1.45 -9.38 -5.69
N ASP A 24 -0.79 -10.13 -4.80
CA ASP A 24 0.12 -9.56 -3.78
C ASP A 24 1.33 -8.88 -4.44
N THR A 25 1.78 -9.42 -5.57
CA THR A 25 2.92 -8.87 -6.32
C THR A 25 2.54 -7.57 -7.00
N GLU A 26 1.35 -7.48 -7.59
CA GLU A 26 0.85 -6.25 -8.21
C GLU A 26 0.56 -5.16 -7.18
N GLN A 27 -0.08 -5.50 -6.06
CA GLN A 27 -0.31 -4.57 -4.95
C GLN A 27 1.01 -4.07 -4.36
N ASN A 28 2.05 -4.90 -4.29
CA ASN A 28 3.39 -4.49 -3.85
C ASN A 28 4.01 -3.45 -4.78
N VAL A 29 3.90 -3.64 -6.10
CA VAL A 29 4.37 -2.67 -7.11
C VAL A 29 3.64 -1.33 -6.98
N TYR A 30 2.31 -1.36 -6.85
CA TYR A 30 1.53 -0.14 -6.67
C TYR A 30 1.79 0.54 -5.33
N ALA A 31 1.98 -0.22 -4.24
CA ALA A 31 2.34 0.35 -2.95
C ALA A 31 3.70 1.05 -2.98
N SER A 32 4.70 0.41 -3.60
CA SER A 32 6.02 1.02 -3.77
C SER A 32 5.94 2.31 -4.60
N GLN A 33 5.18 2.30 -5.72
CA GLN A 33 4.94 3.50 -6.52
C GLN A 33 4.23 4.60 -5.73
N LEU A 34 3.17 4.25 -5.00
CA LEU A 34 2.44 5.20 -4.18
C LEU A 34 3.36 5.83 -3.13
N CYS A 35 4.17 5.01 -2.44
CA CYS A 35 5.13 5.46 -1.44
C CYS A 35 6.18 6.41 -2.04
N HIS A 36 6.63 6.15 -3.26
CA HIS A 36 7.52 7.06 -3.99
C HIS A 36 6.84 8.40 -4.32
N ILE A 37 5.60 8.36 -4.85
CA ILE A 37 4.80 9.54 -5.19
C ILE A 37 4.56 10.41 -3.94
N VAL A 38 4.07 9.80 -2.85
CA VAL A 38 3.73 10.53 -1.62
C VAL A 38 4.96 11.06 -0.90
N SER A 39 6.14 10.44 -1.10
CA SER A 39 7.41 10.97 -0.57
C SER A 39 7.82 12.29 -1.24
N GLY A 40 7.55 12.43 -2.54
CA GLY A 40 7.76 13.67 -3.28
C GLY A 40 6.65 14.72 -3.10
N GLU A 41 5.45 14.30 -2.72
CA GLU A 41 4.30 15.19 -2.56
C GLU A 41 4.24 15.92 -1.20
N LYS A 42 3.92 17.21 -1.24
CA LYS A 42 3.72 18.04 -0.04
C LYS A 42 2.33 17.95 0.57
N LYS A 43 1.35 17.39 -0.15
CA LYS A 43 -0.06 17.34 0.25
C LYS A 43 -0.64 15.95 0.03
N VAL A 44 -1.71 15.63 0.76
CA VAL A 44 -2.50 14.42 0.51
C VAL A 44 -3.36 14.70 -0.71
N ALA A 45 -3.24 13.87 -1.75
CA ALA A 45 -4.10 13.88 -2.92
C ALA A 45 -5.30 12.95 -2.71
N SER A 46 -6.31 13.04 -3.57
CA SER A 46 -7.45 12.10 -3.56
C SER A 46 -7.05 10.74 -4.13
N ALA A 47 -7.84 9.68 -3.87
CA ALA A 47 -7.55 8.33 -4.38
C ALA A 47 -7.36 8.34 -5.90
N ASP A 48 -8.29 8.97 -6.63
CA ASP A 48 -8.21 9.10 -8.09
C ASP A 48 -6.94 9.81 -8.57
N GLN A 49 -6.47 10.82 -7.83
CA GLN A 49 -5.22 11.52 -8.18
C GLN A 49 -4.01 10.61 -8.00
N TYR A 50 -3.99 9.77 -6.97
CA TYR A 50 -2.93 8.79 -6.79
C TYR A 50 -2.96 7.69 -7.86
N VAL A 51 -4.15 7.21 -8.23
CA VAL A 51 -4.33 6.24 -9.31
C VAL A 51 -3.83 6.80 -10.65
N GLU A 52 -4.20 8.04 -10.99
CA GLU A 52 -3.71 8.72 -12.20
C GLU A 52 -2.19 8.90 -12.20
N GLN A 53 -1.58 9.22 -11.06
CA GLN A 53 -0.13 9.36 -10.94
C GLN A 53 0.59 8.01 -11.10
N MET A 54 0.07 6.94 -10.49
CA MET A 54 0.60 5.58 -10.67
C MET A 54 0.46 5.12 -12.13
N LYS A 55 -0.70 5.35 -12.76
CA LYS A 55 -0.95 5.06 -14.17
C LYS A 55 0.03 5.78 -15.09
N SER A 56 0.27 7.07 -14.82
CA SER A 56 1.25 7.89 -15.56
C SER A 56 2.69 7.39 -15.35
N SER A 57 3.05 6.98 -14.13
CA SER A 57 4.36 6.41 -13.80
C SER A 57 4.60 5.08 -14.52
N VAL A 58 3.60 4.20 -14.54
CA VAL A 58 3.62 2.95 -15.29
C VAL A 58 3.73 3.24 -16.79
N ALA A 59 2.88 4.11 -17.34
CA ALA A 59 2.92 4.48 -18.76
C ALA A 59 4.26 5.11 -19.19
N SER A 60 4.89 5.90 -18.31
CA SER A 60 6.20 6.54 -18.57
C SER A 60 7.37 5.56 -18.47
N SER A 61 7.25 4.57 -17.60
CA SER A 61 8.27 3.50 -17.44
C SER A 61 8.19 2.47 -18.57
N GLN A 62 7.08 2.43 -19.29
CA GLN A 62 6.87 1.53 -20.41
C GLN A 62 7.43 2.12 -21.72
N SER A 63 8.44 1.46 -22.27
CA SER A 63 8.95 1.79 -23.61
C SER A 63 7.89 1.43 -24.66
N SER A 64 7.60 2.32 -25.61
CA SER A 64 6.52 2.22 -26.62
C SER A 64 6.57 1.01 -27.56
N SER A 65 7.48 0.05 -27.36
CA SER A 65 7.73 -1.12 -28.20
C SER A 65 7.30 -2.45 -27.58
N ALA A 66 6.79 -2.47 -26.36
CA ALA A 66 6.36 -3.71 -25.71
C ALA A 66 4.90 -4.06 -26.11
N MET A 67 4.74 -5.01 -27.03
CA MET A 67 3.45 -5.45 -27.58
C MET A 67 2.63 -6.38 -26.66
N ASN A 68 3.11 -6.68 -25.44
CA ASN A 68 2.51 -7.67 -24.56
C ASN A 68 2.70 -7.22 -23.11
N GLN A 69 2.04 -6.12 -22.73
CA GLN A 69 2.15 -5.55 -21.40
C GLN A 69 0.86 -5.78 -20.60
N PRO A 70 0.99 -6.09 -19.29
CA PRO A 70 -0.15 -6.13 -18.41
C PRO A 70 -0.81 -4.76 -18.39
N GLU A 71 -2.14 -4.76 -18.52
CA GLU A 71 -2.95 -3.55 -18.44
C GLU A 71 -2.77 -2.96 -17.03
N PHE A 72 -2.76 -1.63 -16.91
CA PHE A 72 -2.72 -1.00 -15.59
C PHE A 72 -3.99 -1.37 -14.83
N ASP A 73 -3.83 -2.07 -13.72
CA ASP A 73 -4.95 -2.52 -12.91
C ASP A 73 -5.45 -1.38 -12.02
N GLU A 74 -6.46 -0.66 -12.51
CA GLU A 74 -7.05 0.48 -11.82
C GLU A 74 -7.73 0.08 -10.50
N GLU A 75 -8.18 -1.17 -10.36
CA GLU A 75 -8.81 -1.67 -9.15
C GLU A 75 -7.79 -1.80 -8.03
N SER A 76 -6.72 -2.57 -8.26
CA SER A 76 -5.62 -2.76 -7.31
C SER A 76 -4.97 -1.42 -6.94
N ALA A 77 -4.72 -0.55 -7.91
CA ALA A 77 -4.17 0.78 -7.64
C ALA A 77 -5.10 1.64 -6.77
N ARG A 78 -6.42 1.54 -6.98
CA ARG A 78 -7.41 2.27 -6.18
C ARG A 78 -7.49 1.70 -4.76
N GLU A 79 -7.39 0.39 -4.58
CA GLU A 79 -7.33 -0.24 -3.26
C GLU A 79 -6.13 0.27 -2.47
N VAL A 80 -4.93 0.22 -3.06
CA VAL A 80 -3.69 0.76 -2.45
C VAL A 80 -3.81 2.25 -2.11
N ALA A 81 -4.34 3.06 -3.03
CA ALA A 81 -4.57 4.48 -2.77
C ALA A 81 -5.58 4.71 -1.64
N SER A 82 -6.64 3.89 -1.58
CA SER A 82 -7.65 3.97 -0.54
C SER A 82 -7.11 3.54 0.82
N ALA A 83 -6.32 2.46 0.89
CA ALA A 83 -5.65 1.98 2.08
C ALA A 83 -4.72 3.07 2.66
N TRP A 84 -3.94 3.72 1.80
CA TRP A 84 -3.15 4.89 2.20
C TRP A 84 -4.02 6.02 2.74
N LEU A 85 -5.17 6.31 2.12
CA LEU A 85 -6.05 7.38 2.59
C LEU A 85 -6.76 7.07 3.91
N GLN A 86 -6.96 5.80 4.22
CA GLN A 86 -7.47 5.34 5.50
C GLN A 86 -6.45 5.53 6.64
N LEU A 87 -5.15 5.59 6.33
CA LEU A 87 -4.12 5.93 7.31
C LEU A 87 -4.34 7.35 7.84
N GLY A 88 -4.13 7.51 9.15
CA GLY A 88 -4.23 8.81 9.82
C GLY A 88 -3.25 9.83 9.26
N ASP A 89 -3.58 11.11 9.33
CA ASP A 89 -2.75 12.18 8.74
C ASP A 89 -1.32 12.20 9.34
N ASP A 90 -1.21 12.01 10.65
CA ASP A 90 0.07 11.87 11.36
C ASP A 90 0.88 10.65 10.92
N GLU A 91 0.22 9.54 10.60
CA GLU A 91 0.88 8.32 10.14
C GLU A 91 1.43 8.56 8.74
N ARG A 92 0.58 9.03 7.81
CA ARG A 92 1.00 9.40 6.45
C ARG A 92 2.16 10.38 6.46
N ALA A 93 2.14 11.41 7.31
CA ALA A 93 3.23 12.37 7.41
C ALA A 93 4.58 11.72 7.80
N LYS A 94 4.57 10.71 8.67
CA LYS A 94 5.77 9.92 9.03
C LYS A 94 6.21 9.00 7.90
N LEU A 95 5.25 8.41 7.18
CA LEU A 95 5.52 7.47 6.10
C LEU A 95 6.06 8.19 4.84
N ARG A 96 5.65 9.43 4.58
CA ARG A 96 6.19 10.25 3.46
C ARG A 96 7.70 10.48 3.53
N VAL A 97 8.24 10.60 4.74
CA VAL A 97 9.69 10.81 4.92
C VAL A 97 10.46 9.48 4.97
N ASN A 98 9.77 8.35 4.87
CA ASN A 98 10.35 7.02 5.00
C ASN A 98 9.61 6.01 4.11
N GLU A 99 10.04 5.93 2.84
CA GLU A 99 9.44 5.06 1.82
C GLU A 99 9.35 3.60 2.28
N GLN A 100 10.38 3.07 2.93
CA GLN A 100 10.40 1.69 3.44
C GLN A 100 9.35 1.41 4.52
N GLN A 101 9.07 2.39 5.39
CA GLN A 101 7.98 2.25 6.36
C GLN A 101 6.62 2.42 5.70
N CYS A 102 6.52 3.28 4.68
CA CYS A 102 5.29 3.44 3.90
C CYS A 102 4.88 2.11 3.26
N GLU A 103 5.81 1.42 2.59
CA GLU A 103 5.55 0.13 1.96
C GLU A 103 5.05 -0.89 2.99
N GLN A 104 5.72 -0.99 4.14
CA GLN A 104 5.31 -1.88 5.22
C GLN A 104 3.93 -1.53 5.80
N ALA A 105 3.63 -0.25 6.00
CA ALA A 105 2.35 0.18 6.55
C ALA A 105 1.18 -0.08 5.59
N VAL A 106 1.40 0.17 4.30
CA VAL A 106 0.42 -0.12 3.26
C VAL A 106 0.21 -1.64 3.13
N MET A 107 1.28 -2.44 3.12
CA MET A 107 1.20 -3.91 3.12
C MET A 107 0.55 -4.50 4.38
N ALA A 108 0.69 -3.83 5.53
CA ALA A 108 0.04 -4.25 6.77
C ALA A 108 -1.48 -3.98 6.78
N GLN A 109 -1.97 -3.04 5.98
CA GLN A 109 -3.41 -2.85 5.80
C GLN A 109 -4.03 -4.03 5.06
N PHE A 110 -3.40 -4.50 3.98
CA PHE A 110 -3.86 -5.65 3.22
C PHE A 110 -3.87 -6.96 4.03
N GLN A 111 -2.87 -7.18 4.89
CA GLN A 111 -2.83 -8.34 5.78
C GLN A 111 -3.88 -8.34 6.90
N GLN A 112 -4.53 -7.20 7.18
CA GLN A 112 -5.58 -7.10 8.19
C GLN A 112 -6.98 -7.27 7.62
N GLU A 113 -7.14 -7.24 6.29
CA GLU A 113 -8.42 -7.41 5.60
C GLU A 113 -8.75 -8.89 5.29
N ASP A 114 -7.87 -9.84 5.66
CA ASP A 114 -8.03 -11.30 5.52
C ASP A 114 -8.24 -12.03 6.88
#